data_AF-A0A7L8UIT6-F1
#
_entry.id   AF-A0A7L8UIT6-F1
#
_cell.length_a   1.000
_cell.length_b   1.000
_cell.length_c   1.000
_cell.angle_alpha   90.00
_cell.angle_beta   90.00
_cell.angle_gamma   90.00
#
_symmetry.space_group_name_H-M   'P 1'
#
loop_
_entity.id
_entity.type
_entity.pdbx_description
1 polymer ?
#
loop_
_entity_poly.entity_id
_entity_poly.type
_entity_poly.pdbx_seq_one_letter_code
_entity_poly.pdbx_strand_id
1 'polypeptide(L)'
;MKPLFLFSLLFLSTMTNAQTNLVKNGGFERDIVNWQGDVATISPYDKKSGKNGALINQFVGTEWKGIDQIILIPRNTYAVEFSIWIKTESIEGGKEAYNAGVMIAEFTNNAEKQINSETVAQIRGTTDWTIYKKAVKIPADAQKIRIMLALAQTSGSIYFDDVKAIPLSEEEYLKLNTVSTTSQN
;
A
#
# COMPACT_ATOMS: atom_id res chain seq x y z
N MET A 1 -31.47 -34.16 -47.75
CA MET A 1 -31.41 -33.89 -46.29
C MET A 1 -29.98 -33.50 -45.96
N LYS A 2 -29.72 -32.26 -45.51
CA LYS A 2 -28.39 -31.78 -45.10
C LYS A 2 -28.42 -31.56 -43.58
N PRO A 3 -27.48 -32.08 -42.78
CA PRO A 3 -27.43 -31.78 -41.36
C PRO A 3 -26.80 -30.40 -41.17
N LEU A 4 -27.56 -29.50 -40.54
CA LEU A 4 -27.05 -28.21 -40.07
C LEU A 4 -26.25 -28.47 -38.79
N PHE A 5 -24.92 -28.37 -38.85
CA PHE A 5 -24.07 -28.40 -37.65
C PHE A 5 -24.19 -27.06 -36.92
N LEU A 6 -24.86 -27.06 -35.78
CA LEU A 6 -24.85 -25.94 -34.83
C LEU A 6 -23.54 -25.97 -34.06
N PHE A 7 -22.63 -25.05 -34.39
CA PHE A 7 -21.40 -24.82 -33.63
C PHE A 7 -21.74 -23.92 -32.43
N SER A 8 -22.00 -24.53 -31.28
CA SER A 8 -22.21 -23.82 -30.02
C SER A 8 -20.86 -23.31 -29.51
N LEU A 9 -20.60 -22.01 -29.68
CA LEU A 9 -19.43 -21.33 -29.12
C LEU A 9 -19.67 -21.10 -27.62
N LEU A 10 -19.14 -21.98 -26.78
CA LEU A 10 -19.13 -21.83 -25.32
C LEU A 10 -18.12 -20.73 -24.94
N PHE A 11 -18.60 -19.52 -24.65
CA PHE A 11 -17.81 -18.50 -23.98
C PHE A 11 -17.60 -18.92 -22.52
N LEU A 12 -16.45 -19.53 -22.21
CA LEU A 12 -15.98 -19.64 -20.83
C LEU A 12 -15.62 -18.22 -20.35
N SER A 13 -16.53 -17.58 -19.63
CA SER A 13 -16.21 -16.39 -18.85
C SER A 13 -15.29 -16.82 -17.70
N THR A 14 -13.99 -16.59 -17.85
CA THR A 14 -13.07 -16.66 -16.72
C THR A 14 -13.45 -15.54 -15.76
N MET A 15 -14.10 -15.90 -14.65
CA MET A 15 -14.32 -14.99 -13.53
C MET A 15 -12.96 -14.71 -12.90
N THR A 16 -12.24 -13.70 -13.40
CA THR A 16 -11.11 -13.11 -12.69
C THR A 16 -11.68 -12.41 -11.46
N ASN A 17 -11.55 -13.05 -10.30
CA ASN A 17 -11.94 -12.45 -9.03
C ASN A 17 -10.92 -11.35 -8.71
N ALA A 18 -11.10 -10.16 -9.30
CA ALA A 18 -10.26 -9.02 -9.01
C ALA A 18 -10.53 -8.58 -7.57
N GLN A 19 -9.64 -8.95 -6.65
CA GLN A 19 -9.72 -8.51 -5.26
C GLN A 19 -9.70 -7.00 -5.21
N THR A 20 -10.74 -6.43 -4.59
CA THR A 20 -10.91 -4.98 -4.53
C THR A 20 -9.90 -4.37 -3.57
N ASN A 21 -9.22 -3.30 -4.00
CA ASN A 21 -8.38 -2.51 -3.13
C ASN A 21 -9.19 -1.88 -1.99
N LEU A 22 -8.80 -2.16 -0.73
CA LEU A 22 -9.43 -1.57 0.44
C LEU A 22 -9.12 -0.07 0.55
N VAL A 23 -7.93 0.35 0.11
CA VAL A 23 -7.53 1.76 0.09
C VAL A 23 -8.40 2.52 -0.90
N LYS A 24 -9.00 3.61 -0.43
CA LYS A 24 -9.71 4.57 -1.28
C LYS A 24 -8.72 5.63 -1.76
N ASN A 25 -8.82 5.98 -3.03
CA ASN A 25 -7.99 7.02 -3.64
C ASN A 25 -6.47 6.76 -3.46
N GLY A 26 -6.03 5.51 -3.60
CA GLY A 26 -4.61 5.14 -3.44
C GLY A 26 -3.68 5.68 -4.52
N GLY A 27 -4.22 6.09 -5.68
CA GLY A 27 -3.46 6.77 -6.74
C GLY A 27 -3.67 8.29 -6.77
N PHE A 28 -4.30 8.89 -5.75
CA PHE A 28 -4.40 10.35 -5.61
C PHE A 28 -5.06 11.12 -6.77
N GLU A 29 -5.83 10.44 -7.62
CA GLU A 29 -6.56 11.03 -8.76
C GLU A 29 -7.72 11.95 -8.35
N ARG A 30 -8.04 12.00 -7.06
CA ARG A 30 -9.04 12.90 -6.45
C ARG A 30 -8.42 13.66 -5.30
N ASP A 31 -7.26 14.27 -5.55
CA ASP A 31 -6.44 14.95 -4.55
C ASP A 31 -6.21 14.09 -3.30
N ILE A 32 -6.32 14.67 -2.10
CA ILE A 32 -6.17 13.97 -0.81
C ILE A 32 -7.48 13.38 -0.26
N VAL A 33 -8.53 13.23 -1.07
CA VAL A 33 -9.83 12.72 -0.60
C VAL A 33 -9.68 11.30 0.01
N ASN A 34 -10.22 11.11 1.23
CA ASN A 34 -10.09 9.93 2.11
C ASN A 34 -8.74 9.78 2.84
N TRP A 35 -7.80 10.69 2.63
CA TRP A 35 -6.58 10.77 3.42
C TRP A 35 -6.72 11.89 4.47
N GLN A 36 -6.32 11.58 5.70
CA GLN A 36 -6.30 12.49 6.83
C GLN A 36 -4.92 13.16 6.92
N GLY A 37 -4.89 14.45 7.28
CA GLY A 37 -3.70 15.28 7.32
C GLY A 37 -3.64 16.27 6.16
N ASP A 38 -2.82 17.32 6.33
CA ASP A 38 -2.75 18.49 5.44
C ASP A 38 -1.33 18.77 4.91
N VAL A 39 -0.37 17.88 5.23
CA VAL A 39 1.04 18.03 4.85
C VAL A 39 1.39 17.50 3.47
N ALA A 40 0.48 16.74 2.84
CA ALA A 40 0.70 16.18 1.51
C ALA A 40 0.17 17.15 0.43
N THR A 41 0.93 17.26 -0.66
CA THR A 41 0.54 17.99 -1.87
C THR A 41 0.40 17.04 -3.05
N ILE A 42 -0.31 17.46 -4.09
CA ILE A 42 -0.48 16.66 -5.30
C ILE A 42 0.58 17.04 -6.33
N SER A 43 1.28 16.02 -6.84
CA SER A 43 2.29 16.14 -7.88
C SER A 43 1.72 15.66 -9.22
N PRO A 44 1.52 16.56 -10.20
CA PRO A 44 1.12 16.18 -11.55
C PRO A 44 2.32 15.81 -12.45
N TYR A 45 3.55 16.04 -11.99
CA TYR A 45 4.78 15.82 -12.76
C TYR A 45 5.44 14.51 -12.36
N ASP A 46 5.74 14.37 -11.08
CA ASP A 46 6.30 13.17 -10.46
C ASP A 46 5.19 12.29 -9.91
N LYS A 47 4.74 11.37 -10.77
CA LYS A 47 3.67 10.39 -10.54
C LYS A 47 4.06 9.06 -11.17
N LYS A 48 3.59 7.95 -10.62
CA LYS A 48 3.87 6.61 -11.15
C LYS A 48 2.85 6.21 -12.21
N SER A 49 1.59 6.52 -11.99
CA SER A 49 0.48 6.24 -12.89
C SER A 49 -0.52 7.40 -12.89
N GLY A 50 -1.56 7.31 -13.72
CA GLY A 50 -2.62 8.33 -13.74
C GLY A 50 -2.14 9.76 -14.02
N LYS A 51 -2.81 10.72 -13.40
CA LYS A 51 -2.54 12.16 -13.53
C LYS A 51 -1.83 12.73 -12.30
N ASN A 52 -1.92 12.06 -11.15
CA ASN A 52 -1.50 12.59 -9.87
C ASN A 52 -0.66 11.58 -9.09
N GLY A 53 0.20 12.09 -8.20
CA GLY A 53 0.78 11.35 -7.09
C GLY A 53 0.80 12.24 -5.84
N ALA A 54 1.02 11.68 -4.66
CA ALA A 54 1.17 12.47 -3.44
C ALA A 54 2.65 12.76 -3.17
N LEU A 55 2.95 13.98 -2.73
CA LEU A 55 4.26 14.45 -2.30
C LEU A 55 4.20 14.92 -0.85
N ILE A 56 5.13 14.46 -0.02
CA ILE A 56 5.45 15.05 1.27
C ILE A 56 6.92 15.47 1.24
N ASN A 57 7.21 16.73 1.58
CA ASN A 57 8.55 17.25 1.63
C ASN A 57 8.84 17.99 2.94
N GLN A 58 10.09 17.89 3.37
CA GLN A 58 10.64 18.60 4.51
C GLN A 58 12.07 19.00 4.19
N PHE A 59 12.30 20.24 3.76
CA PHE A 59 13.65 20.69 3.39
C PHE A 59 14.59 20.79 4.60
N VAL A 60 14.03 21.14 5.77
CA VAL A 60 14.74 21.22 7.05
C VAL A 60 13.85 20.71 8.17
N GLY A 61 14.46 20.17 9.22
CA GLY A 61 13.76 19.69 10.41
C GLY A 61 13.62 18.18 10.50
N THR A 62 13.12 17.72 11.64
CA THR A 62 12.95 16.31 12.01
C THR A 62 11.55 16.06 12.58
N GLU A 63 10.56 16.79 12.07
CA GLU A 63 9.16 16.58 12.42
C GLU A 63 8.64 15.30 11.75
N TRP A 64 7.65 14.67 12.39
CA TRP A 64 6.85 13.65 11.72
C TRP A 64 5.84 14.34 10.80
N LYS A 65 5.98 14.15 9.48
CA LYS A 65 5.02 14.63 8.48
C LYS A 65 4.41 13.45 7.76
N GLY A 66 3.11 13.24 7.94
CA GLY A 66 2.42 12.16 7.26
C GLY A 66 0.95 12.43 7.06
N ILE A 67 0.38 11.64 6.15
CA ILE A 67 -1.06 11.47 5.97
C ILE A 67 -1.43 10.03 6.28
N ASP A 68 -2.69 9.78 6.61
CA ASP A 68 -3.15 8.42 6.87
C ASP A 68 -4.57 8.14 6.40
N GLN A 69 -4.88 6.85 6.24
CA GLN A 69 -6.23 6.38 5.96
C GLN A 69 -6.55 5.19 6.85
N ILE A 70 -7.69 5.25 7.53
CA ILE A 70 -8.23 4.13 8.31
C ILE A 70 -9.18 3.34 7.42
N ILE A 71 -8.88 2.06 7.23
CA ILE A 71 -9.71 1.11 6.47
C ILE A 71 -10.26 0.04 7.40
N LEU A 72 -11.51 -0.40 7.15
CA LEU A 72 -12.10 -1.54 7.85
C LEU A 72 -11.56 -2.84 7.26
N ILE A 73 -11.24 -3.81 8.12
CA ILE A 73 -10.88 -5.15 7.69
C ILE A 73 -12.18 -5.91 7.36
N PRO A 74 -12.37 -6.39 6.11
CA PRO A 74 -13.52 -7.22 5.80
C PRO A 74 -13.55 -8.49 6.64
N ARG A 75 -14.75 -8.95 7.01
CA ARG A 75 -14.91 -10.21 7.75
C ARG A 75 -14.24 -11.36 7.01
N ASN A 76 -13.66 -12.29 7.76
CA ASN A 76 -12.97 -13.48 7.25
C ASN A 76 -11.74 -13.20 6.37
N THR A 77 -11.18 -11.99 6.42
CA THR A 77 -9.87 -11.69 5.81
C THR A 77 -8.79 -12.44 6.60
N TYR A 78 -8.01 -13.28 5.92
CA TYR A 78 -6.93 -14.04 6.56
C TYR A 78 -5.66 -13.21 6.69
N ALA A 79 -5.29 -12.53 5.60
CA ALA A 79 -4.12 -11.67 5.51
C ALA A 79 -4.41 -10.49 4.58
N VAL A 80 -3.51 -9.52 4.52
CA VAL A 80 -3.56 -8.40 3.58
C VAL A 80 -2.19 -8.25 2.93
N GLU A 81 -2.15 -8.13 1.60
CA GLU A 81 -0.98 -7.64 0.88
C GLU A 81 -1.04 -6.12 0.77
N PHE A 82 -0.07 -5.46 1.38
CA PHE A 82 0.18 -4.05 1.18
C PHE A 82 1.14 -3.86 0.02
N SER A 83 0.86 -2.88 -0.84
CA SER A 83 1.82 -2.44 -1.84
C SER A 83 1.72 -0.94 -2.11
N ILE A 84 2.83 -0.35 -2.50
CA ILE A 84 2.94 1.08 -2.80
C ILE A 84 4.12 1.33 -3.74
N TRP A 85 3.98 2.29 -4.64
CA TRP A 85 5.11 2.86 -5.37
C TRP A 85 5.64 4.06 -4.62
N ILE A 86 6.96 4.10 -4.41
CA ILE A 86 7.64 5.19 -3.73
C ILE A 86 8.82 5.67 -4.59
N LYS A 87 8.96 6.99 -4.72
CA LYS A 87 10.17 7.67 -5.17
C LYS A 87 10.65 8.55 -4.02
N THR A 88 11.95 8.65 -3.79
CA THR A 88 12.52 9.54 -2.77
C THR A 88 13.61 10.42 -3.35
N GLU A 89 13.76 11.61 -2.78
CA GLU A 89 14.82 12.55 -3.11
C GLU A 89 15.47 13.03 -1.82
N SER A 90 16.75 12.72 -1.65
CA SER A 90 17.60 13.22 -0.56
C SER A 90 17.03 13.02 0.85
N ILE A 91 16.48 11.84 1.14
CA ILE A 91 16.08 11.49 2.51
C ILE A 91 17.34 11.31 3.35
N GLU A 92 17.67 12.29 4.19
CA GLU A 92 18.90 12.26 5.00
C GLU A 92 18.88 11.15 6.06
N GLY A 93 17.70 10.87 6.60
CA GLY A 93 17.50 10.01 7.75
C GLY A 93 17.82 10.72 9.07
N GLY A 94 18.28 9.95 10.05
CA GLY A 94 18.57 10.45 11.38
C GLY A 94 19.29 9.41 12.22
N LYS A 95 19.36 9.67 13.54
CA LYS A 95 20.07 8.82 14.49
C LYS A 95 19.52 7.39 14.50
N GLU A 96 18.20 7.26 14.43
CA GLU A 96 17.51 5.98 14.52
C GLU A 96 17.14 5.47 13.14
N ALA A 97 17.16 4.16 12.93
CA ALA A 97 16.90 3.55 11.62
C ALA A 97 15.53 3.97 11.05
N TYR A 98 14.53 4.16 11.91
CA TYR A 98 13.18 4.59 11.53
C TYR A 98 13.11 6.05 11.05
N ASN A 99 14.17 6.85 11.24
CA ASN A 99 14.26 8.17 10.63
C ASN A 99 14.46 8.00 9.12
N ALA A 100 13.36 8.09 8.37
CA ALA A 100 13.26 7.66 6.97
C ALA A 100 11.95 8.13 6.32
N GLY A 101 11.84 7.98 5.00
CA GLY A 101 10.54 7.94 4.33
C GLY A 101 9.89 6.57 4.54
N VAL A 102 8.62 6.52 4.93
CA VAL A 102 7.97 5.28 5.39
C VAL A 102 6.55 5.08 4.85
N MET A 103 6.19 3.81 4.70
CA MET A 103 4.81 3.34 4.66
C MET A 103 4.63 2.34 5.80
N ILE A 104 3.67 2.60 6.68
CA ILE A 104 3.37 1.78 7.86
C ILE A 104 1.91 1.34 7.80
N ALA A 105 1.67 0.07 8.08
CA ALA A 105 0.34 -0.49 8.30
C ALA A 105 0.16 -0.80 9.79
N GLU A 106 -0.63 0.01 10.48
CA GLU A 106 -0.98 -0.17 11.88
C GLU A 106 -2.33 -0.89 12.02
N PHE A 107 -2.32 -2.07 12.62
CA PHE A 107 -3.52 -2.83 12.93
C PHE A 107 -4.10 -2.36 14.26
N THR A 108 -5.38 -2.00 14.25
CA THR A 108 -6.08 -1.50 15.43
C THR A 108 -7.39 -2.25 15.68
N ASN A 109 -7.86 -2.21 16.92
CA ASN A 109 -9.22 -2.64 17.23
C ASN A 109 -10.25 -1.59 16.78
N ASN A 110 -11.54 -1.83 16.99
CA ASN A 110 -12.58 -0.87 16.60
C ASN A 110 -12.48 0.50 17.29
N ALA A 111 -11.89 0.56 18.49
CA ALA A 111 -11.62 1.79 19.24
C ALA A 111 -10.29 2.46 18.83
N GLU A 112 -9.68 2.02 17.72
CA GLU A 112 -8.43 2.57 17.17
C GLU A 112 -7.22 2.44 18.09
N LYS A 113 -7.29 1.55 19.08
CA LYS A 113 -6.14 1.16 19.88
C LYS A 113 -5.25 0.24 19.06
N GLN A 114 -3.97 0.58 18.96
CA GLN A 114 -2.93 -0.22 18.31
C GLN A 114 -2.83 -1.63 18.90
N ILE A 115 -2.77 -2.63 18.01
CA ILE A 115 -2.52 -4.05 18.31
C ILE A 115 -1.15 -4.44 17.78
N ASN A 116 -0.87 -4.11 16.51
CA ASN A 116 0.41 -4.38 15.85
C ASN A 116 0.69 -3.27 14.83
N SER A 117 1.95 -3.09 14.44
CA SER A 117 2.38 -2.19 13.38
C SER A 117 3.44 -2.84 12.51
N GLU A 118 3.27 -2.73 11.19
CA GLU A 118 4.17 -3.31 10.21
C GLU A 118 4.73 -2.21 9.31
N THR A 119 6.05 -2.05 9.32
CA THR A 119 6.74 -1.24 8.32
C THR A 119 6.76 -2.01 7.00
N VAL A 120 6.06 -1.47 5.99
CA VAL A 120 6.02 -2.02 4.62
C VAL A 120 7.18 -1.46 3.80
N ALA A 121 7.55 -0.20 4.04
CA ALA A 121 8.66 0.45 3.39
C ALA A 121 9.38 1.40 4.36
N GLN A 122 10.70 1.42 4.31
CA GLN A 122 11.57 2.34 5.06
C GLN A 122 12.76 2.70 4.17
N ILE A 123 12.80 3.94 3.68
CA ILE A 123 13.74 4.37 2.64
C ILE A 123 14.56 5.57 3.14
N ARG A 124 15.87 5.53 2.87
CA ARG A 124 16.80 6.64 2.98
C ARG A 124 17.45 6.92 1.63
N GLY A 125 17.98 8.12 1.46
CA GLY A 125 18.61 8.57 0.22
C GLY A 125 17.60 8.83 -0.89
N THR A 126 18.07 8.65 -2.12
CA THR A 126 17.32 8.91 -3.35
C THR A 126 17.04 7.59 -4.07
N THR A 127 15.80 7.41 -4.52
CA THR A 127 15.40 6.25 -5.32
C THR A 127 14.53 6.71 -6.49
N ASP A 128 14.65 6.03 -7.62
CA ASP A 128 13.59 6.04 -8.62
C ASP A 128 12.34 5.33 -8.07
N TRP A 129 11.22 5.47 -8.80
CA TRP A 129 9.97 4.78 -8.49
C TRP A 129 10.21 3.28 -8.30
N THR A 130 10.06 2.82 -7.07
CA THR A 130 10.27 1.44 -6.66
C THR A 130 9.00 0.94 -5.98
N ILE A 131 8.61 -0.30 -6.27
CA ILE A 131 7.46 -0.93 -5.62
C ILE A 131 7.90 -1.62 -4.34
N TYR A 132 7.22 -1.32 -3.24
CA TYR A 132 7.39 -1.97 -1.96
C TYR A 132 6.15 -2.79 -1.66
N LYS A 133 6.34 -4.01 -1.18
CA LYS A 133 5.25 -4.95 -0.89
C LYS A 133 5.50 -5.73 0.38
N LYS A 134 4.43 -6.03 1.12
CA LYS A 134 4.46 -6.92 2.28
C LYS A 134 3.10 -7.56 2.50
N ALA A 135 3.07 -8.88 2.61
CA ALA A 135 1.88 -9.62 3.03
C ALA A 135 1.92 -9.84 4.54
N VAL A 136 0.82 -9.53 5.23
CA VAL A 136 0.72 -9.62 6.69
C VAL A 136 -0.55 -10.36 7.07
N LYS A 137 -0.42 -11.40 7.89
CA LYS A 137 -1.57 -12.09 8.49
C LYS A 137 -2.31 -11.14 9.43
N ILE A 138 -3.65 -11.13 9.36
CA ILE A 138 -4.46 -10.29 10.26
C ILE A 138 -4.19 -10.71 11.72
N PRO A 139 -3.68 -9.81 12.58
CA PRO A 139 -3.51 -10.10 13.99
C PRO A 139 -4.85 -10.42 14.67
N ALA A 140 -4.81 -11.23 15.73
CA ALA A 140 -5.99 -11.44 16.56
C ALA A 140 -6.56 -10.09 17.02
N ASP A 141 -7.89 -10.00 17.04
CA ASP A 141 -8.65 -8.81 17.47
C ASP A 141 -8.51 -7.55 16.60
N ALA A 142 -7.73 -7.58 15.52
CA ALA A 142 -7.64 -6.47 14.58
C ALA A 142 -8.94 -6.33 13.77
N GLN A 143 -9.45 -5.11 13.70
CA GLN A 143 -10.70 -4.78 13.00
C GLN A 143 -10.52 -3.63 12.00
N LYS A 144 -9.47 -2.82 12.17
CA LYS A 144 -9.11 -1.69 11.33
C LYS A 144 -7.62 -1.75 10.99
N ILE A 145 -7.26 -1.13 9.87
CA ILE A 145 -5.87 -0.86 9.52
C ILE A 145 -5.75 0.64 9.28
N ARG A 146 -4.79 1.29 9.93
CA ARG A 146 -4.37 2.66 9.63
C ARG A 146 -3.12 2.60 8.77
N ILE A 147 -3.24 3.05 7.52
CA ILE A 147 -2.12 3.13 6.58
C ILE A 147 -1.55 4.52 6.67
N MET A 148 -0.29 4.63 7.07
CA MET A 148 0.42 5.91 7.24
C MET A 148 1.49 6.05 6.17
N LEU A 149 1.49 7.20 5.49
CA LEU A 149 2.51 7.61 4.53
C LEU A 149 3.25 8.81 5.10
N ALA A 150 4.56 8.73 5.30
CA ALA A 150 5.25 9.78 6.05
C ALA A 150 6.72 9.99 5.70
N LEU A 151 7.20 11.20 6.01
CA LEU A 151 8.57 11.46 6.44
C LEU A 151 8.62 11.31 7.97
N ALA A 152 9.24 10.23 8.42
CA ALA A 152 9.39 9.93 9.84
C ALA A 152 10.62 10.67 10.39
N GLN A 153 10.43 11.90 10.88
CA GLN A 153 11.46 12.66 11.59
C GLN A 153 12.78 12.80 10.81
N THR A 154 12.68 13.14 9.53
CA THR A 154 13.81 13.32 8.60
C THR A 154 13.50 14.44 7.63
N SER A 155 14.53 15.05 7.05
CA SER A 155 14.42 15.91 5.88
C SER A 155 14.41 15.08 4.58
N GLY A 156 14.05 15.73 3.47
CA GLY A 156 13.98 15.20 2.12
C GLY A 156 12.57 15.27 1.53
N SER A 157 12.39 14.64 0.36
CA SER A 157 11.09 14.52 -0.32
C SER A 157 10.75 13.07 -0.58
N ILE A 158 9.50 12.72 -0.37
CA ILE A 158 8.95 11.39 -0.67
C ILE A 158 7.67 11.53 -1.49
N TYR A 159 7.59 10.75 -2.56
CA TYR A 159 6.45 10.66 -3.45
C TYR A 159 5.82 9.29 -3.31
N PHE A 160 4.50 9.25 -3.28
CA PHE A 160 3.70 8.06 -3.12
C PHE A 160 2.69 7.96 -4.26
N ASP A 161 2.48 6.74 -4.74
CA ASP A 161 1.43 6.46 -5.72
C ASP A 161 1.00 4.99 -5.64
N ASP A 162 -0.19 4.71 -6.19
CA ASP A 162 -0.74 3.37 -6.34
C ASP A 162 -0.75 2.56 -5.03
N VAL A 163 -1.18 3.19 -3.93
CA VAL A 163 -1.29 2.55 -2.61
C VAL A 163 -2.40 1.49 -2.61
N LYS A 164 -2.05 0.27 -2.21
CA LYS A 164 -2.97 -0.85 -2.16
C LYS A 164 -2.89 -1.61 -0.84
N ALA A 165 -4.05 -2.07 -0.41
CA ALA A 165 -4.24 -3.07 0.63
C ALA A 165 -5.24 -4.10 0.09
N ILE A 166 -4.73 -5.25 -0.31
CA ILE A 166 -5.50 -6.31 -0.97
C ILE A 166 -5.75 -7.44 0.05
N PRO A 167 -7.01 -7.77 0.39
CA PRO A 167 -7.33 -8.91 1.24
C PRO A 167 -6.88 -10.20 0.57
N LEU A 168 -6.29 -11.11 1.34
CA LEU A 168 -5.86 -12.42 0.89
C LEU A 168 -6.62 -13.51 1.66
N SER A 169 -6.97 -14.57 0.94
CA SER A 169 -7.31 -15.87 1.51
C SER A 169 -6.08 -16.54 2.12
N GLU A 170 -6.31 -17.57 2.95
CA GLU A 170 -5.22 -18.39 3.50
C GLU A 170 -4.39 -19.05 2.39
N GLU A 171 -5.04 -19.59 1.36
CA GLU A 171 -4.35 -20.22 0.23
C GLU A 171 -3.43 -19.24 -0.51
N GLU A 172 -3.89 -18.02 -0.79
CA GLU A 172 -3.09 -16.98 -1.45
C GLU A 172 -1.91 -16.55 -0.58
N TYR A 173 -2.14 -16.34 0.72
CA TYR A 173 -1.08 -15.96 1.65
C TYR A 173 0.00 -17.05 1.75
N LEU A 174 -0.39 -18.33 1.84
CA LEU A 174 0.56 -19.44 1.90
C LEU A 174 1.35 -19.58 0.61
N LYS A 175 0.74 -19.35 -0.57
CA LYS A 175 1.44 -19.35 -1.86
C LYS A 175 2.51 -18.27 -1.92
N LEU A 176 2.22 -17.05 -1.50
CA LEU A 176 3.20 -15.95 -1.48
C LEU A 176 4.41 -16.24 -0.58
N ASN A 177 4.17 -16.89 0.57
CA ASN A 177 5.23 -17.14 1.55
C ASN A 177 6.03 -18.42 1.27
N THR A 178 5.45 -19.42 0.61
CA THR A 178 6.18 -20.64 0.19
C THR A 178 7.12 -20.41 -0.99
N VAL A 179 6.75 -19.51 -1.91
CA VAL A 179 7.65 -19.09 -3.01
C VAL A 179 8.87 -18.37 -2.45
N SER A 180 8.70 -17.55 -1.41
CA SER A 180 9.79 -16.80 -0.76
C SER A 180 10.81 -17.70 -0.06
N THR A 181 10.41 -18.88 0.42
CA THR A 181 11.31 -19.87 1.05
C THR A 181 12.07 -20.74 0.04
N THR A 182 11.63 -20.82 -1.21
CA THR A 182 12.27 -21.69 -2.22
C THR A 182 13.34 -20.96 -3.05
N SER A 183 13.33 -19.63 -3.06
CA SER A 183 14.32 -18.80 -3.79
C SER A 183 15.63 -18.52 -3.01
N GLN A 184 15.89 -19.26 -1.92
CA GLN A 184 17.06 -19.07 -1.04
C GLN A 184 17.93 -20.35 -0.90
N ASN A 185 17.70 -21.40 -1.72
CA ASN A 185 18.50 -22.62 -1.75
C ASN A 185 19.16 -22.86 -3.11
#